data_AF-A0A848M4G6-F1
#
_entry.id   AF-A0A848M4G6-F1
#
_cell.length_a   1.000
_cell.length_b   1.000
_cell.length_c   1.000
_cell.angle_alpha   90.00
_cell.angle_beta   90.00
_cell.angle_gamma   90.00
#
_symmetry.space_group_name_H-M   'P 1'
#
loop_
_entity.id
_entity.type
_entity.pdbx_description
1 polymer ?
#
loop_
_entity_poly.entity_id
_entity_poly.type
_entity_poly.pdbx_seq_one_letter_code
_entity_poly.pdbx_strand_id
1 'polypeptide(L)' 'MSENKVSILSEKFENEKTGEQVEGITIMIDGKLKDMLDIIIEKEEGYNNYTELMKDLIFSGINQFVVKQKK' A
#
# COMPACT_ATOMS: atom_id res chain seq x y z
N MET A 1 1.73 -13.23 20.60
CA MET A 1 2.22 -13.28 19.20
C MET A 1 1.53 -12.15 18.46
N SER A 2 2.28 -11.14 18.05
CA SER A 2 1.78 -9.87 17.51
C SER A 2 1.17 -10.10 16.12
N GLU A 3 -0.14 -10.31 16.06
CA GLU A 3 -0.86 -10.54 14.80
C GLU A 3 -1.02 -9.24 14.00
N ASN A 4 0.07 -8.76 13.39
CA ASN A 4 -0.05 -7.86 12.25
C ASN A 4 -0.59 -8.70 11.09
N LYS A 5 -1.92 -8.73 10.91
CA LYS A 5 -2.58 -9.48 9.84
C LYS A 5 -2.73 -8.59 8.62
N VAL A 6 -1.87 -8.81 7.63
CA VAL A 6 -2.03 -8.25 6.29
C VAL A 6 -2.27 -9.42 5.36
N SER A 7 -3.39 -9.41 4.67
CA SER A 7 -3.64 -10.36 3.58
C SER A 7 -3.51 -9.63 2.27
N ILE A 8 -2.69 -10.17 1.37
CA ILE A 8 -2.44 -9.61 0.06
C ILE A 8 -2.90 -10.64 -0.97
N LEU A 9 -3.83 -10.24 -1.82
CA LEU A 9 -4.23 -11.00 -3.00
C LEU A 9 -3.66 -10.28 -4.23
N SER A 10 -3.11 -11.04 -5.16
CA SER A 10 -2.74 -10.52 -6.46
C SER A 10 -3.49 -11.22 -7.58
N GLU A 11 -3.99 -10.43 -8.51
CA GLU A 11 -4.73 -10.86 -9.67
C GLU A 11 -4.17 -10.17 -10.90
N LYS A 12 -4.11 -10.88 -12.03
CA LYS A 12 -3.67 -10.31 -13.30
C LYS A 12 -4.87 -9.82 -14.08
N PHE A 13 -4.84 -8.56 -14.47
CA PHE A 13 -5.84 -7.92 -15.30
C PHE A 13 -5.23 -7.59 -16.65
N GLU A 14 -6.01 -7.68 -17.71
CA GLU A 14 -5.59 -7.17 -19.01
C GLU A 14 -5.93 -5.67 -19.07
N ASN A 15 -4.93 -4.85 -19.34
CA ASN A 15 -5.16 -3.42 -19.54
C ASN A 15 -5.81 -3.22 -20.91
N GLU A 16 -7.11 -2.89 -20.91
CA GLU A 16 -7.90 -2.71 -22.13
C GLU A 16 -7.34 -1.65 -23.10
N LYS A 17 -6.48 -0.73 -22.62
CA LYS A 17 -5.87 0.31 -23.45
C LYS A 17 -4.55 -0.10 -24.10
N THR A 18 -3.76 -0.97 -23.47
CA THR A 18 -2.43 -1.37 -23.95
C THR A 18 -2.32 -2.84 -24.35
N GLY A 19 -3.29 -3.68 -23.96
CA GLY A 19 -3.24 -5.13 -24.11
C GLY A 19 -2.25 -5.82 -23.18
N GLU A 20 -1.61 -5.08 -22.26
CA GLU A 20 -0.63 -5.63 -21.34
C GLU A 20 -1.29 -6.21 -20.09
N GLN A 21 -0.72 -7.30 -19.57
CA GLN A 21 -1.11 -7.83 -18.27
C GLN A 21 -0.57 -6.94 -17.15
N VAL A 22 -1.47 -6.32 -16.40
CA VAL A 22 -1.17 -5.55 -15.19
C VAL A 22 -1.52 -6.39 -13.96
N GLU A 23 -0.69 -6.30 -12.92
CA GLU A 23 -0.95 -6.96 -11.66
C GLU A 23 -1.71 -6.01 -10.74
N GLY A 24 -2.96 -6.37 -10.42
CA GLY A 24 -3.76 -5.70 -9.40
C GLY A 24 -3.54 -6.38 -8.05
N ILE A 25 -3.34 -5.57 -7.02
CA ILE A 25 -3.09 -6.03 -5.67
C ILE A 25 -4.23 -5.56 -4.77
N THR A 26 -4.92 -6.50 -4.15
CA THR A 26 -5.91 -6.23 -3.10
C THR A 26 -5.28 -6.47 -1.74
N ILE A 27 -5.25 -5.44 -0.90
CA ILE A 27 -4.67 -5.51 0.44
C ILE A 27 -5.80 -5.41 1.46
N MET A 28 -5.99 -6.46 2.26
CA MET A 28 -6.86 -6.42 3.42
C MET A 28 -6.03 -6.14 4.67
N ILE A 29 -6.36 -5.05 5.35
CA ILE A 29 -5.63 -4.54 6.50
C ILE A 29 -6.47 -4.75 7.76
N ASP A 30 -5.92 -5.46 8.74
CA ASP A 30 -6.60 -5.73 10.00
C ASP A 30 -5.63 -5.68 11.20
N GLY A 31 -6.21 -5.66 12.40
CA GLY A 31 -5.50 -5.63 13.68
C GLY A 31 -4.63 -4.39 13.83
N LYS A 32 -3.44 -4.57 14.40
CA LYS A 32 -2.56 -3.45 14.76
C LYS A 32 -2.14 -2.58 13.58
N LEU A 33 -2.06 -3.13 12.36
CA LEU A 33 -1.72 -2.32 11.20
C LEU A 33 -2.84 -1.33 10.87
N LYS A 34 -4.10 -1.78 11.00
CA LYS A 34 -5.26 -0.89 10.85
C LYS A 34 -5.20 0.24 11.87
N ASP A 35 -4.97 -0.09 13.15
CA ASP A 35 -4.88 0.92 14.22
C ASP A 35 -3.77 1.95 13.95
N MET A 36 -2.63 1.51 13.40
CA MET A 36 -1.55 2.41 13.03
C MET A 36 -1.94 3.36 11.88
N LEU A 37 -2.62 2.86 10.85
CA LEU A 37 -3.09 3.70 9.75
C LEU A 37 -4.17 4.68 10.21
N ASP A 38 -5.07 4.25 11.09
CA ASP A 38 -6.08 5.09 11.72
C ASP A 38 -5.43 6.27 12.46
N ILE A 39 -4.44 5.99 13.30
CA ILE A 39 -3.71 7.03 14.04
C ILE A 39 -3.05 8.04 13.10
N ILE A 40 -2.51 7.59 11.95
CA ILE A 40 -1.86 8.49 10.99
C ILE A 40 -2.90 9.39 10.33
N ILE A 41 -4.02 8.83 9.87
CA ILE A 41 -5.11 9.60 9.26
C ILE A 41 -5.70 10.61 10.25
N GLU A 42 -5.88 10.23 11.51
CA GLU A 42 -6.41 11.13 12.53
C GLU A 42 -5.47 12.29 12.88
N LYS A 43 -4.15 12.10 12.72
CA LYS A 43 -3.13 13.08 13.15
C LYS A 43 -2.62 13.97 12.02
N GLU A 44 -2.64 13.49 10.78
CA GLU A 44 -2.12 14.22 9.64
C GLU A 44 -3.26 14.90 8.87
N GLU A 45 -3.27 16.24 8.86
CA GLU A 45 -4.17 16.99 7.99
C GLU A 45 -3.73 16.82 6.53
N GLY A 46 -4.30 15.84 5.83
CA GLY A 46 -3.97 15.59 4.43
C GLY A 46 -4.42 14.23 3.89
N TYR A 47 -4.71 13.26 4.76
CA TYR A 47 -5.18 11.95 4.34
C TYR A 47 -6.65 11.76 4.69
N ASN A 48 -7.49 11.50 3.68
CA ASN A 48 -8.94 11.34 3.89
C ASN A 48 -9.36 9.86 3.98
N ASN A 49 -8.50 8.95 3.51
CA ASN A 49 -8.76 7.52 3.47
C ASN A 49 -7.46 6.73 3.39
N TYR A 50 -7.54 5.42 3.68
CA TYR A 50 -6.37 4.54 3.62
C TYR A 50 -5.74 4.46 2.24
N THR A 51 -6.51 4.62 1.15
CA THR A 51 -5.96 4.48 -0.22
C THR A 51 -4.94 5.58 -0.52
N GLU A 52 -5.24 6.83 -0.16
CA GLU A 52 -4.32 7.96 -0.32
C GLU A 52 -3.05 7.75 0.50
N LEU A 53 -3.21 7.41 1.79
CA LEU A 53 -2.08 7.13 2.67
C LEU A 53 -1.22 5.96 2.15
N MET A 54 -1.86 4.86 1.74
CA MET A 54 -1.16 3.68 1.23
C MET A 54 -0.42 3.96 -0.08
N LYS A 55 -0.98 4.79 -0.96
CA LYS A 55 -0.31 5.21 -2.20
C LYS A 55 1.02 5.91 -1.88
N ASP A 56 1.00 6.88 -0.98
CA ASP A 56 2.19 7.63 -0.59
C ASP A 56 3.21 6.76 0.13
N LEU A 57 2.75 5.89 1.03
CA LEU A 57 3.62 4.92 1.71
C LEU A 57 4.31 3.97 0.73
N ILE A 58 3.59 3.47 -0.28
CA ILE A 58 4.15 2.61 -1.32
C ILE A 58 5.23 3.36 -2.12
N PHE A 59 4.94 4.57 -2.61
CA PHE A 59 5.92 5.36 -3.37
C PHE A 59 7.15 5.73 -2.54
N SER A 60 6.94 6.17 -1.30
CA SER A 60 8.03 6.49 -0.37
C SER A 60 8.90 5.27 -0.09
N GLY A 61 8.27 4.12 0.18
CA GLY A 61 8.94 2.84 0.37
C GLY A 61 9.78 2.43 -0.84
N ILE A 62 9.18 2.41 -2.03
CA ILE A 62 9.88 2.07 -3.29
C ILE A 62 11.08 3.00 -3.51
N ASN A 63 10.91 4.32 -3.33
CA ASN A 63 12.00 5.27 -3.49
C ASN A 63 13.17 4.97 -2.54
N GLN A 64 12.90 4.62 -1.29
CA GLN A 64 13.95 4.21 -0.35
C GLN A 64 14.67 2.93 -0.80
N PHE A 65 13.95 1.94 -1.33
CA PHE A 65 14.55 0.71 -1.86
C PHE A 65 15.42 0.98 -3.10
N VAL A 66 14.93 1.79 -4.05
CA VAL A 66 15.67 2.16 -5.26
C VAL A 66 16.93 2.95 -4.91
N VAL A 67 16.85 3.89 -3.97
CA VAL A 67 18.02 4.66 -3.52
C VAL A 67 19.06 3.77 -2.83
N LYS A 68 18.63 2.76 -2.06
CA LYS A 68 19.54 1.79 -1.43
C LYS A 68 20.27 0.88 -2.43
N GLN A 69 19.62 0.52 -3.54
CA GLN A 69 20.22 -0.31 -4.60
C GLN A 69 21.20 0.46 -5.52
N LYS A 70 21.18 1.80 -5.47
CA LYS A 70 22.10 2.67 -6.24
C LYS A 70 23.38 3.03 -5.49
N LYS A 71 23.57 2.54 -4.26
CA LYS A 71 24.82 2.65 -3.48
C LYS A 71 25.60 1.35 -3.57
#